data_AF-A0A849NNQ4-F1
#
_entry.id   AF-A0A849NNQ4-F1
#
_cell.length_a   1.000
_cell.length_b   1.000
_cell.length_c   1.000
_cell.angle_alpha   90.00
_cell.angle_beta   90.00
_cell.angle_gamma   90.00
#
_symmetry.space_group_name_H-M   'P 1'
#
loop_
_entity.id
_entity.type
_entity.pdbx_description
1 polymer ?
#
loop_
_entity_poly.entity_id
_entity_poly.type
_entity_poly.pdbx_seq_one_letter_code
_entity_poly.pdbx_strand_id
1 'polypeptide(L)'
;MASFNKEENFVYFSVKNYGKRAALDVEIQMSDGFEYLQFKSVSGNYKHLLKQKFLAPGQEIKNLVSDISAIIQPRKKDAIKNFDFNIKFSDSDGKKYKINYQIDFENQYSERTILDETLIGVMKKILRQVEEQNKIIKQIISKS
;
A
#
# COMPACT_ATOMS: atom_id res chain seq x y z
N MET A 1 8.30 9.56 -5.68
CA MET A 1 8.55 8.15 -5.33
C MET A 1 7.27 7.38 -5.59
N ALA A 2 7.40 6.17 -6.15
CA ALA A 2 6.27 5.25 -6.35
C ALA A 2 6.34 4.12 -5.31
N SER A 3 5.20 3.72 -4.74
CA SER A 3 5.13 2.69 -3.69
C SER A 3 3.75 2.05 -3.61
N PHE A 4 3.67 0.84 -3.08
CA PHE A 4 2.41 0.30 -2.56
C PHE A 4 2.24 0.69 -1.09
N ASN A 5 1.07 1.24 -0.76
CA ASN A 5 0.72 1.60 0.60
C ASN A 5 -0.57 0.90 1.02
N LYS A 6 -0.58 0.43 2.26
CA LYS A 6 -1.76 -0.09 2.92
C LYS A 6 -2.48 1.04 3.63
N GLU A 7 -3.78 1.18 3.38
CA GLU A 7 -4.68 2.03 4.15
C GLU A 7 -5.88 1.19 4.56
N GLU A 8 -6.06 1.01 5.87
CA GLU A 8 -7.06 0.12 6.46
C GLU A 8 -6.98 -1.31 5.88
N ASN A 9 -8.03 -1.73 5.15
CA ASN A 9 -8.17 -3.04 4.53
C ASN A 9 -7.83 -3.03 3.04
N PHE A 10 -7.33 -1.91 2.52
CA PHE A 10 -7.07 -1.73 1.10
C PHE A 10 -5.59 -1.47 0.83
N VAL A 11 -5.17 -1.86 -0.37
CA VAL A 11 -3.85 -1.60 -0.91
C VAL A 11 -3.99 -0.61 -2.05
N TYR A 12 -3.19 0.45 -1.98
CA TYR A 12 -3.12 1.51 -2.96
C TYR A 12 -1.73 1.53 -3.59
N PHE A 13 -1.68 1.74 -4.89
CA PHE A 13 -0.49 2.20 -5.57
C PHE A 13 -0.47 3.71 -5.46
N SER A 14 0.68 4.27 -5.07
CA SER A 14 0.80 5.70 -4.90
C SER A 14 2.07 6.28 -5.49
N VAL A 15 1.93 7.48 -6.06
CA VAL A 15 3.03 8.29 -6.57
C VAL A 15 2.98 9.64 -5.89
N LYS A 16 3.99 9.91 -5.06
CA LYS A 16 4.11 11.15 -4.30
C LYS A 16 5.23 12.03 -4.83
N ASN A 17 4.93 13.32 -4.97
CA ASN A 17 5.93 14.33 -5.32
C ASN A 17 6.71 14.77 -4.07
N TYR A 18 7.96 14.31 -3.97
CA TYR A 18 8.89 14.71 -2.91
C TYR A 18 9.81 15.87 -3.33
N GLY A 19 9.68 16.36 -4.57
CA GLY A 19 10.43 17.50 -5.06
C GLY A 19 9.98 18.80 -4.38
N LYS A 20 10.85 19.81 -4.43
CA LYS A 20 10.53 21.17 -3.95
C LYS A 20 9.62 21.95 -4.90
N ARG A 21 9.34 21.41 -6.10
CA ARG A 21 8.57 22.05 -7.17
C ARG A 21 7.42 21.16 -7.61
N ALA A 22 6.40 21.77 -8.20
CA ALA A 22 5.29 21.03 -8.79
C ALA A 22 5.76 20.21 -10.00
N ALA A 23 5.17 19.03 -10.17
CA ALA A 23 5.30 18.22 -11.37
C ALA A 23 4.09 18.47 -12.27
N LEU A 24 4.35 18.79 -13.53
CA LEU A 24 3.36 19.09 -14.55
C LEU A 24 3.24 17.91 -15.52
N ASP A 25 2.04 17.76 -16.11
CA ASP A 25 1.73 16.74 -17.12
C ASP A 25 2.25 15.35 -16.76
N VAL A 26 1.95 14.94 -15.52
CA VAL A 26 2.39 13.66 -14.97
C VAL A 26 1.64 12.54 -15.67
N GLU A 27 2.39 11.64 -16.30
CA GLU A 27 1.91 10.40 -16.90
C GLU A 27 2.55 9.21 -16.19
N ILE A 28 1.74 8.33 -15.64
CA ILE A 28 2.18 7.11 -14.98
C ILE A 28 1.68 5.93 -15.78
N GLN A 29 2.59 5.21 -16.41
CA GLN A 29 2.33 3.96 -17.12
C GLN A 29 2.71 2.79 -16.22
N MET A 30 1.79 1.84 -16.08
CA MET A 30 1.97 0.62 -15.29
C MET A 30 2.26 -0.55 -16.23
N SER A 31 3.07 -1.51 -15.78
CA SER A 31 3.31 -2.75 -16.51
C SER A 31 2.05 -3.62 -16.60
N ASP A 32 2.03 -4.48 -17.61
CA ASP A 32 1.01 -5.51 -17.76
C ASP A 32 0.96 -6.43 -16.54
N GLY A 33 -0.22 -6.98 -16.27
CA GLY A 33 -0.48 -7.85 -15.14
C GLY A 33 -0.85 -7.14 -13.83
N PHE A 34 -0.75 -5.80 -13.76
CA PHE A 34 -1.24 -5.03 -12.61
C PHE A 34 -2.76 -5.18 -12.43
N GLU A 35 -3.49 -5.35 -13.53
CA GLU A 35 -4.92 -5.65 -13.55
C GLU A 35 -5.27 -6.93 -12.79
N TYR A 36 -4.34 -7.91 -12.71
CA TYR A 36 -4.56 -9.13 -11.94
C TYR A 36 -4.53 -8.88 -10.43
N LEU A 37 -3.97 -7.77 -9.95
CA LEU A 37 -4.07 -7.40 -8.55
C LEU A 37 -5.45 -6.82 -8.20
N GLN A 38 -6.21 -6.33 -9.19
CA GLN A 38 -7.50 -5.70 -8.92
C GLN A 38 -8.59 -6.69 -8.53
N PHE A 39 -9.45 -6.30 -7.57
CA PHE A 39 -10.63 -7.09 -7.22
C PHE A 39 -11.74 -6.91 -8.25
N LYS A 40 -12.58 -7.94 -8.45
CA LYS A 40 -13.59 -7.99 -9.52
C LYS A 40 -14.55 -6.78 -9.55
N SER A 41 -14.91 -6.19 -8.41
CA SER A 41 -15.80 -5.02 -8.38
C SER A 41 -15.13 -3.70 -8.76
N VAL A 42 -13.79 -3.64 -8.89
CA VAL A 42 -13.06 -2.49 -9.47
C VAL A 42 -12.27 -2.84 -10.73
N SER A 43 -12.33 -4.07 -11.23
CA SER A 43 -11.56 -4.51 -12.41
C SER A 43 -11.89 -3.76 -13.71
N GLY A 44 -12.92 -2.89 -13.72
CA GLY A 44 -13.23 -1.96 -14.81
C GLY A 44 -12.66 -0.53 -14.64
N ASN A 45 -12.09 -0.21 -13.48
CA ASN A 45 -11.49 1.10 -13.18
C ASN A 45 -9.98 1.12 -13.41
N TYR A 46 -9.38 -0.02 -13.78
CA TYR A 46 -7.97 -0.06 -14.18
C TYR A 46 -7.75 0.85 -15.38
N LYS A 47 -6.84 1.81 -15.21
CA LYS A 47 -6.23 2.55 -16.31
C LYS A 47 -4.75 2.24 -16.26
N HIS A 48 -4.26 1.53 -17.27
CA HIS A 48 -2.83 1.29 -17.51
C HIS A 48 -2.01 2.60 -17.56
N LEU A 49 -2.70 3.71 -17.83
CA LEU A 49 -2.15 5.06 -17.89
C LEU A 49 -2.96 6.00 -16.98
N LEU A 50 -2.33 6.50 -15.93
CA LEU A 50 -2.85 7.61 -15.13
C LEU A 50 -2.25 8.92 -15.63
N LYS A 51 -3.09 9.94 -15.78
CA LYS A 51 -2.69 11.29 -16.18
C LYS A 51 -3.12 12.30 -15.13
N GLN A 52 -2.21 13.17 -14.73
CA GLN A 52 -2.48 14.26 -13.80
C GLN A 52 -1.76 15.51 -14.32
N LYS A 53 -2.52 16.57 -14.66
CA LYS A 53 -1.94 17.80 -15.22
C LYS A 53 -1.00 18.52 -14.26
N PHE A 54 -1.26 18.41 -12.97
CA PHE A 54 -0.55 19.15 -11.94
C PHE A 54 -0.48 18.35 -10.63
N LEU A 55 0.72 18.25 -10.06
CA LEU A 55 0.99 17.58 -8.80
C LEU A 55 1.96 18.43 -7.94
N ALA A 56 1.43 19.13 -6.93
CA ALA A 56 2.21 20.02 -6.07
C ALA A 56 3.22 19.26 -5.18
N PRO A 57 4.23 19.94 -4.62
CA PRO A 57 5.09 19.36 -3.60
C PRO A 57 4.29 18.73 -2.46
N GLY A 58 4.62 17.49 -2.09
CA GLY A 58 3.95 16.74 -1.03
C GLY A 58 2.63 16.09 -1.44
N GLN A 59 2.04 16.43 -2.59
CA GLN A 59 0.83 15.78 -3.08
C GLN A 59 1.11 14.37 -3.62
N GLU A 60 0.07 13.56 -3.60
CA GLU A 60 0.12 12.15 -3.94
C GLU A 60 -1.05 11.77 -4.85
N ILE A 61 -0.73 11.02 -5.90
CA ILE A 61 -1.71 10.33 -6.73
C ILE A 61 -1.87 8.93 -6.13
N LYS A 62 -3.09 8.55 -5.79
CA LYS A 62 -3.42 7.21 -5.26
C LYS A 62 -4.34 6.49 -6.23
N ASN A 63 -4.06 5.21 -6.47
CA ASN A 63 -4.93 4.31 -7.21
C ASN A 63 -5.22 3.08 -6.37
N LEU A 64 -6.50 2.75 -6.19
CA LEU A 64 -6.92 1.58 -5.44
C LEU A 64 -6.55 0.32 -6.23
N VAL A 65 -5.82 -0.58 -5.58
CA VAL A 65 -5.34 -1.82 -6.18
C VAL A 65 -6.24 -2.96 -5.75
N SER A 66 -6.26 -3.30 -4.46
CA SER A 66 -7.03 -4.44 -3.98
C SER A 66 -7.46 -4.29 -2.52
N ASP A 67 -8.32 -5.20 -2.05
CA ASP A 67 -8.43 -5.48 -0.63
C ASP A 67 -7.32 -6.46 -0.20
N ILE A 68 -6.87 -6.30 1.04
CA ILE A 68 -5.81 -7.13 1.63
C ILE A 68 -6.16 -8.62 1.60
N SER A 69 -7.42 -8.94 1.88
CA SER A 69 -7.91 -10.32 1.95
C SER A 69 -7.77 -11.06 0.62
N ALA A 70 -7.91 -10.37 -0.52
CA ALA A 70 -7.74 -10.98 -1.84
C ALA A 70 -6.28 -11.19 -2.23
N ILE A 71 -5.36 -10.40 -1.68
CA ILE A 71 -3.91 -10.53 -1.89
C ILE A 71 -3.34 -11.71 -1.10
N ILE A 72 -3.80 -11.91 0.14
CA ILE A 72 -3.32 -12.98 1.04
C ILE A 72 -3.83 -14.37 0.63
N GLN A 73 -4.91 -14.45 -0.16
CA GLN A 73 -5.46 -15.75 -0.53
C GLN A 73 -4.49 -16.56 -1.42
N PRO A 74 -4.23 -17.85 -1.10
CA PRO A 74 -3.26 -18.70 -1.79
C PRO A 74 -3.60 -19.03 -3.26
N ARG A 75 -4.69 -18.46 -3.80
CA ARG A 75 -5.16 -18.70 -5.18
C ARG A 75 -4.37 -17.96 -6.26
N LYS A 76 -3.40 -17.10 -5.91
CA LYS A 76 -2.58 -16.33 -6.86
C LYS A 76 -1.07 -16.56 -6.69
N LYS A 77 -0.64 -17.82 -6.46
CA LYS A 77 0.79 -18.16 -6.38
C LYS A 77 1.59 -17.73 -7.62
N ASP A 78 0.94 -17.62 -8.78
CA ASP A 78 1.55 -17.29 -10.07
C ASP A 78 1.30 -15.84 -10.54
N ALA A 79 0.72 -14.96 -9.71
CA ALA A 79 0.57 -13.56 -10.09
C ALA A 79 1.95 -12.91 -10.20
N ILE A 80 2.19 -12.13 -11.27
CA ILE A 80 3.37 -11.28 -11.42
C ILE A 80 3.49 -10.42 -10.15
N LYS A 81 4.64 -10.49 -9.48
CA LYS A 81 4.88 -9.82 -8.19
C LYS A 81 5.76 -8.59 -8.31
N ASN A 82 6.45 -8.44 -9.44
CA ASN A 82 7.29 -7.30 -9.75
C ASN A 82 6.60 -6.48 -10.83
N PHE A 83 6.34 -5.21 -10.52
CA PHE A 83 5.67 -4.30 -11.43
C PHE A 83 6.61 -3.17 -11.83
N ASP A 84 6.66 -2.91 -13.12
CA ASP A 84 7.41 -1.79 -13.66
C ASP A 84 6.48 -0.59 -13.81
N PHE A 85 6.93 0.57 -13.34
CA PHE A 85 6.22 1.83 -13.44
C PHE A 85 7.09 2.85 -14.17
N ASN A 86 6.55 3.40 -15.26
CA ASN A 86 7.16 4.50 -16.00
C ASN A 86 6.46 5.81 -15.64
N ILE A 87 7.18 6.75 -15.05
CA ILE A 87 6.63 8.05 -14.68
C ILE A 87 7.31 9.13 -15.51
N LYS A 88 6.53 9.86 -16.29
CA LYS A 88 6.98 11.01 -17.08
C LYS A 88 6.32 12.26 -16.54
N PHE A 89 7.05 13.36 -16.46
CA PHE A 89 6.53 14.66 -16.04
C PHE A 89 7.46 15.78 -16.49
N SER A 90 7.01 17.02 -16.42
CA SER A 90 7.84 18.21 -16.55
C SER A 90 7.87 19.03 -15.26
N ASP A 91 8.90 19.85 -15.09
CA ASP A 91 8.91 20.91 -14.08
C ASP A 91 8.34 22.22 -14.64
N SER A 92 8.25 23.24 -13.78
CA SER A 92 7.80 24.60 -14.12
C SER A 92 8.62 25.27 -15.22
N ASP A 93 9.87 24.83 -15.43
CA ASP A 93 10.79 25.41 -16.40
C ASP A 93 10.70 24.68 -17.75
N GLY A 94 9.76 23.73 -17.87
CA GLY A 94 9.52 22.93 -19.06
C GLY A 94 10.48 21.76 -19.23
N LYS A 95 11.39 21.52 -18.28
CA LYS A 95 12.33 20.41 -18.36
C LYS A 95 11.59 19.11 -18.10
N LYS A 96 11.80 18.13 -18.97
CA LYS A 96 11.12 16.83 -18.94
C LYS A 96 11.96 15.80 -18.20
N TYR A 97 11.29 14.96 -17.43
CA TYR A 97 11.87 13.89 -16.65
C TYR A 97 11.16 12.58 -16.96
N LYS A 98 11.93 11.50 -16.90
CA LYS A 98 11.44 10.13 -16.99
C LYS A 98 12.10 9.33 -15.87
N ILE A 99 11.28 8.71 -15.03
CA ILE A 99 11.74 7.89 -13.92
C ILE A 99 11.09 6.52 -14.07
N ASN A 100 11.92 5.47 -13.97
CA ASN A 100 11.45 4.10 -13.97
C ASN A 100 11.57 3.56 -12.54
N TYR A 101 10.51 2.93 -12.06
CA TYR A 101 10.52 2.18 -10.81
C TYR A 101 10.21 0.74 -11.12
N GLN A 102 10.94 -0.17 -10.49
CA GLN A 102 10.54 -1.56 -10.37
C GLN A 102 10.17 -1.77 -8.91
N ILE A 103 8.93 -2.18 -8.67
CA ILE A 103 8.44 -2.39 -7.32
C ILE A 103 8.11 -3.87 -7.16
N ASP A 104 8.84 -4.50 -6.25
CA ASP A 104 8.52 -5.82 -5.75
C ASP A 104 7.40 -5.71 -4.73
N PHE A 105 6.20 -6.08 -5.17
CA PHE A 105 4.99 -6.06 -4.38
C PHE A 105 5.09 -7.02 -3.19
N GLU A 106 5.71 -8.19 -3.36
CA GLU A 106 5.82 -9.19 -2.29
C GLU A 106 6.78 -8.72 -1.20
N ASN A 107 7.93 -8.16 -1.56
CA ASN A 107 8.87 -7.64 -0.56
C ASN A 107 8.32 -6.39 0.16
N GLN A 108 7.77 -5.41 -0.56
CA GLN A 108 7.15 -4.24 0.11
C GLN A 108 5.96 -4.61 1.00
N TYR A 109 5.23 -5.67 0.65
CA TYR A 109 4.07 -6.11 1.42
C TYR A 109 4.45 -7.03 2.59
N SER A 110 5.39 -7.97 2.39
CA SER A 110 5.84 -8.91 3.43
C SER A 110 6.56 -8.18 4.57
N GLU A 111 7.40 -7.20 4.27
CA GLU A 111 8.04 -6.35 5.28
C GLU A 111 7.01 -5.64 6.18
N ARG A 112 5.89 -5.17 5.61
CA ARG A 112 4.81 -4.54 6.38
C ARG A 112 3.93 -5.54 7.11
N THR A 113 3.71 -6.72 6.54
CA THR A 113 2.91 -7.78 7.16
C THR A 113 3.60 -8.34 8.41
N ILE A 114 4.93 -8.49 8.37
CA ILE A 114 5.74 -8.91 9.54
C ILE A 114 5.59 -7.90 10.69
N LEU A 115 5.57 -6.60 10.41
CA LEU A 115 5.36 -5.57 11.42
C LEU A 115 3.97 -5.67 12.07
N ASP A 116 2.93 -5.88 11.27
CA ASP A 116 1.55 -6.04 11.76
C ASP A 116 1.37 -7.32 12.58
N GLU A 117 1.91 -8.46 12.13
CA GLU A 117 1.85 -9.72 12.88
C GLU A 117 2.61 -9.64 14.21
N THR A 118 3.73 -8.92 14.23
CA THR A 118 4.48 -8.65 15.46
C THR A 118 3.65 -7.80 16.42
N LEU A 119 3.00 -6.74 15.92
CA LEU A 119 2.12 -5.88 16.73
C LEU A 119 0.91 -6.65 17.28
N ILE A 120 0.24 -7.46 16.44
CA ILE A 120 -0.87 -8.31 16.85
C ILE A 120 -0.41 -9.35 17.89
N GLY A 121 0.76 -9.93 17.70
CA GLY A 121 1.38 -10.86 18.66
C GLY A 121 1.62 -10.22 20.02
N VAL A 122 2.11 -8.96 20.03
CA VAL A 122 2.30 -8.17 21.25
C VAL A 122 0.95 -7.84 21.91
N MET A 123 -0.03 -7.36 21.13
CA MET A 123 -1.36 -7.04 21.66
C MET A 123 -2.06 -8.26 22.27
N LYS A 124 -1.96 -9.44 21.63
CA LYS A 124 -2.51 -10.69 22.18
C LYS A 124 -1.85 -11.09 23.51
N LYS A 125 -0.53 -10.87 23.65
CA LYS A 125 0.18 -11.11 24.91
C LYS A 125 -0.30 -10.16 26.02
N ILE A 126 -0.45 -8.87 25.71
CA ILE A 126 -0.96 -7.86 26.65
C ILE A 126 -2.38 -8.23 27.09
N LEU A 127 -3.25 -8.61 26.15
CA LEU A 127 -4.64 -8.97 26.45
C LEU A 127 -4.72 -10.16 27.43
N ARG A 128 -3.92 -11.21 27.19
CA ARG A 128 -3.82 -12.35 28.12
C ARG A 128 -3.37 -11.94 29.51
N GLN A 129 -2.35 -11.07 29.62
CA GLN A 129 -1.88 -10.59 30.91
C GLN A 129 -2.96 -9.80 31.67
N VAL A 130 -3.72 -8.97 30.96
CA VAL A 130 -4.84 -8.22 31.55
C VAL A 130 -5.95 -9.16 32.01
N GLU A 131 -6.29 -10.19 31.23
CA GLU A 131 -7.26 -11.22 31.62
C GLU A 131 -6.83 -12.00 32.87
N GLU A 132 -5.56 -12.39 32.96
CA GLU A 132 -4.98 -13.06 34.12
C GLU A 132 -5.01 -12.17 35.37
N GLN A 133 -4.61 -10.89 35.25
CA GLN A 133 -4.67 -9.93 36.34
C GLN A 133 -6.10 -9.72 36.83
N ASN A 134 -7.07 -9.56 35.91
CA ASN A 134 -8.48 -9.43 36.25
C ASN A 134 -9.03 -10.67 36.96
N LYS A 135 -8.57 -11.87 36.58
CA LYS A 135 -8.94 -13.12 37.25
C LYS A 135 -8.42 -13.14 38.69
N ILE A 136 -7.18 -12.73 38.91
CA ILE A 136 -6.56 -12.63 40.24
C ILE A 136 -7.32 -11.60 41.11
N ILE A 137 -7.60 -10.41 40.57
CA ILE A 137 -8.34 -9.36 41.28
C ILE A 137 -9.73 -9.86 41.70
N LYS A 138 -10.47 -10.51 40.80
CA LYS A 138 -11.78 -11.10 41.13
C LYS A 138 -11.69 -12.14 42.25
N GLN A 139 -10.64 -12.97 42.26
CA GLN A 139 -10.42 -13.94 43.33
C GLN A 139 -10.15 -13.28 44.68
N ILE A 140 -9.39 -12.17 44.70
CA ILE A 140 -9.12 -11.40 45.92
C ILE A 140 -10.41 -10.76 46.46
N ILE A 141 -11.20 -10.12 45.58
CA ILE A 141 -12.48 -9.50 45.96
C ILE A 141 -13.46 -10.54 46.48
N SER A 142 -13.53 -11.72 45.87
CA SER A 142 -14.45 -12.80 46.30
C SER A 142 -14.10 -13.44 47.65
N LYS A 143 -12.90 -13.18 48.18
CA LYS A 143 -12.41 -13.71 49.46
C LYS A 143 -12.42 -12.67 50.58
N SER A 144 -12.78 -11.42 50.27
CA SER A 144 -12.93 -10.31 51.22
C SER A 144 -14.40 -10.14 51.59
#